data_AF-C0EGN6-F1
#
_entry.id   AF-C0EGN6-F1
#
_cell.length_a   1.000
_cell.length_b   1.000
_cell.length_c   1.000
_cell.angle_alpha   90.00
_cell.angle_beta   90.00
_cell.angle_gamma   90.00
#
_symmetry.space_group_name_H-M   'P 1'
#
loop_
_entity.id
_entity.type
_entity.pdbx_description
1 polymer ?
#
loop_
_entity_poly.entity_id
_entity_poly.type
_entity_poly.pdbx_seq_one_letter_code
_entity_poly.pdbx_strand_id
1 'polypeptide(L)' 'MLVEIPPKMSVSSFEGFLKGKSSLIILERHTKLKYKYGNQQFWYRGHYVDTTGKNMKKL' A
#
# COMPACT_ATOMS: atom_id res chain seq x y z
N MET A 1 1.52 -7.60 -2.55
CA MET A 1 0.39 -7.44 -3.49
C MET A 1 0.95 -7.53 -4.89
N LEU A 2 0.21 -8.14 -5.83
CA LEU A 2 0.53 -8.08 -7.26
C LEU A 2 -0.52 -7.18 -7.92
N VAL A 3 -0.07 -6.11 -8.57
CA VAL A 3 -0.96 -5.09 -9.15
C VAL A 3 -0.39 -4.61 -10.48
N GLU A 4 -1.25 -4.55 -11.49
CA GLU A 4 -0.94 -3.86 -12.74
C GLU A 4 -1.21 -2.36 -12.58
N ILE A 5 -0.16 -1.55 -12.74
CA ILE A 5 -0.22 -0.10 -12.59
C ILE A 5 0.07 0.54 -13.96
N PRO A 6 -0.76 1.48 -14.45
CA PRO A 6 -0.47 2.20 -15.68
C PRO A 6 0.87 2.94 -15.58
N PRO A 7 1.69 2.98 -16.66
CA PRO A 7 3.04 3.55 -16.61
C PRO A 7 3.06 5.06 -16.34
N LYS A 8 1.93 5.75 -16.56
CA LYS A 8 1.76 7.19 -16.24
C LYS A 8 1.59 7.46 -14.75
N MET A 9 1.30 6.43 -13.96
CA MET A 9 1.07 6.55 -12.51
C MET A 9 2.32 6.12 -11.76
N SER A 10 2.76 6.95 -10.80
CA SER A 10 3.85 6.57 -9.90
C SER A 10 3.41 5.46 -8.94
N VAL A 11 4.25 4.44 -8.78
CA VAL A 11 4.06 3.36 -7.79
C VAL A 11 3.97 3.93 -6.38
N SER A 12 4.81 4.91 -6.04
CA SER A 12 4.81 5.50 -4.69
C SER A 12 3.50 6.24 -4.37
N SER A 13 2.92 6.92 -5.36
CA SER A 13 1.62 7.60 -5.21
C SER A 13 0.49 6.58 -5.03
N PHE A 14 0.52 5.50 -5.81
CA PHE A 14 -0.46 4.43 -5.72
C PHE A 14 -0.42 3.73 -4.35
N GLU A 15 0.77 3.35 -3.88
CA GLU A 15 0.91 2.72 -2.57
C GLU A 15 0.59 3.66 -1.40
N GLY A 16 0.98 4.93 -1.52
CA GLY A 16 0.64 5.96 -0.53
C GLY A 16 -0.88 6.11 -0.37
N PHE A 17 -1.60 6.16 -1.50
CA PHE A 17 -3.06 6.19 -1.51
C PHE A 17 -3.67 4.94 -0.86
N LEU A 18 -3.21 3.74 -1.26
CA LEU A 18 -3.71 2.48 -0.70
C LEU A 18 -3.48 2.40 0.81
N LYS A 19 -2.27 2.70 1.28
CA LYS A 19 -1.94 2.69 2.71
C LYS A 19 -2.77 3.72 3.49
N GLY A 20 -2.94 4.93 2.95
CA GLY A 20 -3.76 5.97 3.57
C GLY A 20 -5.24 5.58 3.68
N LYS A 21 -5.87 5.21 2.56
CA LYS A 21 -7.30 4.85 2.53
C LYS A 21 -7.62 3.61 3.36
N SER A 22 -6.79 2.57 3.27
CA SER A 22 -6.99 1.36 4.07
C SER A 22 -6.86 1.63 5.58
N SER A 23 -5.94 2.51 6.00
CA SER A 23 -5.81 2.88 7.42
C SER A 23 -7.10 3.49 7.96
N LEU A 24 -7.72 4.40 7.20
CA LEU A 24 -9.01 5.00 7.58
C LEU A 24 -10.11 3.94 7.71
N ILE A 25 -10.26 3.09 6.69
CA ILE A 25 -11.29 2.03 6.68
C ILE A 25 -11.12 1.07 7.86
N ILE A 26 -9.88 0.68 8.17
CA ILE A 26 -9.58 -0.24 9.29
C ILE A 26 -9.92 0.43 10.62
N LEU A 27 -9.55 1.70 10.80
CA LEU A 27 -9.80 2.43 12.04
C LEU A 27 -11.30 2.72 12.26
N GLU A 28 -12.05 2.99 11.19
CA GLU A 28 -13.50 3.16 11.23
C GLU A 28 -14.21 1.84 11.58
N ARG A 29 -13.83 0.72 10.95
CA ARG A 29 -14.43 -0.59 11.18
C ARG A 29 -14.07 -1.20 12.53
N HIS A 30 -12.87 -0.91 13.03
CA HIS A 30 -12.36 -1.48 14.27
C HIS A 30 -11.98 -0.39 15.26
N THR A 31 -12.99 0.20 15.89
CA THR A 31 -12.86 1.29 16.88
C THR A 31 -11.89 0.97 18.03
N LYS A 32 -11.71 -0.31 18.38
CA LYS A 32 -10.72 -0.76 19.37
C LYS A 32 -9.27 -0.51 18.94
N LEU A 33 -8.97 -0.60 17.64
CA LEU A 33 -7.63 -0.33 17.10
C LEU A 33 -7.26 1.15 17.18
N LYS A 34 -8.26 2.04 17.23
CA LYS A 34 -8.05 3.49 17.40
C LYS A 34 -7.30 3.82 18.69
N TYR A 35 -7.52 3.06 19.76
CA TYR A 35 -6.82 3.26 21.04
C TYR A 35 -5.36 2.80 21.00
N LYS A 36 -5.06 1.74 20.23
CA LYS A 36 -3.71 1.20 20.08
C LYS A 36 -2.87 1.99 19.07
N TYR A 37 -3.51 2.48 18.01
CA TYR A 37 -2.89 3.23 16.91
C TYR A 37 -3.41 4.67 16.88
N GLY A 38 -3.41 5.34 18.04
CA GLY A 38 -4.01 6.67 18.24
C GLY A 38 -3.44 7.79 17.36
N ASN A 39 -2.24 7.58 16.79
CA ASN A 39 -1.65 8.46 15.78
C ASN A 39 -2.12 8.15 14.34
N GLN A 40 -3.07 7.24 14.17
CA GLN A 40 -3.62 6.74 12.91
C GLN A 40 -2.56 6.14 11.95
N GLN A 41 -1.37 5.80 12.48
CA GLN A 41 -0.31 5.15 11.71
C GLN A 41 -0.46 3.64 11.84
N PHE A 42 -1.24 3.05 10.93
CA PHE A 42 -1.43 1.61 10.89
C PHE A 42 -0.29 0.89 10.14
N TRP A 43 0.22 1.48 9.07
CA TRP A 43 1.28 0.90 8.24
C TRP A 43 2.68 1.44 8.57
N TYR A 44 3.70 0.63 8.27
CA TYR A 44 5.08 1.08 8.29
C TYR A 44 5.37 2.08 7.16
N ARG A 45 6.29 3.03 7.42
CA ARG A 45 6.63 4.13 6.49
C ARG A 45 7.22 3.62 5.17
N GLY A 46 8.06 2.60 5.23
CA GLY A 46 8.68 1.99 4.05
C GLY A 46 7.76 1.03 3.28
N HIS A 47 8.13 0.76 2.04
CA HIS A 47 7.52 -0.27 1.20
C HIS A 47 8.59 -0.93 0.34
N TYR A 48 8.32 -2.16 -0.08
CA TYR A 48 9.17 -2.92 -0.97
C TYR A 48 8.40 -3.21 -2.25
N VAL A 49 9.03 -2.91 -3.39
CA VAL A 49 8.46 -3.08 -4.73
C VAL A 49 9.43 -3.90 -5.56
N ASP A 50 8.89 -4.89 -6.26
CA ASP A 50 9.60 -5.57 -7.33
C ASP A 50 8.72 -5.59 -8.59
N THR A 51 9.36 -5.48 -9.76
CA THR A 51 8.65 -5.49 -11.04
C THR A 51 8.59 -6.91 -11.59
N THR A 52 7.39 -7.36 -11.92
CA THR A 52 7.17 -8.62 -12.62
C THR A 52 7.49 -8.49 -14.12
N GLY A 53 7.80 -9.60 -14.79
CA GLY A 53 8.09 -9.63 -16.24
C GLY A 53 9.57 -9.60 -16.63
N LYS A 54 10.50 -9.54 -15.65
CA LYS A 54 11.96 -9.61 -15.89
C LYS A 54 12.42 -10.90 -16.61
N ASN A 55 11.63 -11.98 -16.50
CA ASN A 55 11.99 -13.30 -17.03
C ASN A 55 11.50 -13.58 -18.47
N MET A 56 10.71 -12.70 -19.09
CA MET A 56 10.21 -12.94 -20.46
C MET A 56 11.27 -12.74 -21.55
N LYS A 57 12.39 -12.06 -21.26
CA LYS A 57 13.47 -11.83 -22.25
C LYS A 57 14.47 -12.99 -22.38
N LYS A 58 14.25 -14.11 -21.67
CA LYS A 58 15.22 -15.21 -21.55
C LYS A 58 14.82 -16.49 -22.30
N LEU A 59 13.86 -16.38 -23.23
CA LEU A 59 13.43 -17.44 -24.16
C LEU A 59 13.65 -16.97 -25.60
#